data_AF-A0A5M6DC52-F1
#
_entry.id   AF-A0A5M6DC52-F1
#
_cell.length_a   1.000
_cell.length_b   1.000
_cell.length_c   1.000
_cell.angle_alpha   90.00
_cell.angle_beta   90.00
_cell.angle_gamma   90.00
#
_symmetry.space_group_name_H-M   'P 1'
#
loop_
_entity.id
_entity.type
_entity.pdbx_description
1 polymer ?
#
loop_
_entity_poly.entity_id
_entity_poly.type
_entity_poly.pdbx_seq_one_letter_code
_entity_poly.pdbx_strand_id
1 'polypeptide(L)'
;MILATIVFASVASNSVPLHAQSGQLIENLFRTWANQELEKHRPSNGRQDPFGPSPATRPPDRDSDARRNIQVGSGQAAEYARQLTEFDRQFDALLASLRQQAARNGDLRRVLPAAYEVSATVDSLIDRLDGLRSLSVIESAHRSLDQRYRQLSFQIRSLSGLDRELNDRVRRCDRACSEMSRLFGMRPQFDRAALRDVMVTASTYMQALLDDLELASLDRGRVRSLQHEGRLLRQQLIDASGRLDTMSYEDCVSRFTDFVARWGSYRRQIDALRDPHLDRRLDRISDCGDQTYALLWMPPPGSNNDVAVLAGRIHDNVQSISRSLTFLAMSQLPADQQRQLTSALRELVNLADDLQRRSQQGEPDRVLRERFTDFDRIWSQTRPILADVRSLPRDLVSQTDRNCQQLRDRLQLDGGYQPSHQWTQWLAIAASLESNSESLRKTLEGYARSMEPASYRDTTLNAARDFHREAREIHELISRIEQRGDRGETEQLRQRTQSMLDAWTRLSGQLVTMESHGLVGPRSLRVRRTQQALVPAVGQLAAALLPR
;
A
#
# COMPACT_ATOMS: atom_id res chain seq x y z
N MET A 1 -55.72 -36.61 -24.59
CA MET A 1 -56.15 -36.20 -25.95
C MET A 1 -55.99 -34.69 -26.09
N ILE A 2 -55.47 -34.08 -27.15
CA ILE A 2 -54.58 -34.43 -28.27
C ILE A 2 -54.37 -33.08 -29.04
N LEU A 3 -53.17 -32.86 -29.61
CA LEU A 3 -52.78 -31.96 -30.74
C LEU A 3 -53.11 -30.44 -30.65
N ALA A 4 -52.18 -29.45 -30.70
CA ALA A 4 -50.96 -29.17 -31.48
C ALA A 4 -51.17 -28.73 -32.95
N THR A 5 -50.76 -27.50 -33.29
CA THR A 5 -50.12 -27.02 -34.56
C THR A 5 -49.73 -25.54 -34.34
N ILE A 6 -48.47 -25.11 -34.23
CA ILE A 6 -47.33 -24.98 -35.18
C ILE A 6 -47.63 -24.12 -36.41
N VAL A 7 -47.02 -22.92 -36.47
CA VAL A 7 -46.36 -22.37 -37.67
C VAL A 7 -45.07 -21.64 -37.28
N PHE A 8 -43.99 -22.06 -37.94
CA PHE A 8 -42.61 -21.58 -37.90
C PHE A 8 -42.43 -20.28 -38.71
N ALA A 9 -41.59 -19.37 -38.24
CA ALA A 9 -40.85 -18.43 -39.08
C ALA A 9 -39.45 -18.19 -38.48
N SER A 10 -38.48 -18.86 -39.08
CA SER A 10 -37.06 -18.80 -38.77
C SER A 10 -36.44 -17.53 -39.34
N VAL A 11 -35.84 -16.69 -38.48
CA VAL A 11 -34.76 -15.78 -38.89
C VAL A 11 -33.52 -16.21 -38.12
N ALA A 12 -32.61 -16.86 -38.84
CA ALA A 12 -31.29 -17.20 -38.34
C ALA A 12 -30.46 -15.91 -38.21
N SER A 13 -30.14 -15.52 -36.97
CA SER A 13 -29.05 -14.60 -36.67
C SER A 13 -27.93 -15.40 -36.02
N ASN A 14 -26.84 -15.55 -36.78
CA ASN A 14 -25.59 -16.20 -36.39
C ASN A 14 -25.08 -15.64 -35.05
N SER A 15 -25.09 -16.47 -34.01
CA SER A 15 -24.32 -16.24 -32.79
C SER A 15 -22.85 -16.59 -33.06
N VAL A 16 -22.04 -15.55 -33.29
CA VAL A 16 -20.58 -15.66 -33.23
C VAL A 16 -20.18 -15.80 -31.75
N PRO A 17 -19.33 -16.77 -31.36
CA PRO A 17 -18.90 -16.90 -29.97
C PRO A 17 -17.98 -15.74 -29.56
N LEU A 18 -18.47 -14.87 -28.66
CA LEU A 18 -17.78 -13.71 -28.08
C LEU A 18 -16.70 -14.04 -27.01
N HIS A 19 -16.22 -15.29 -26.95
CA HIS A 19 -15.29 -15.72 -25.90
C HIS A 19 -13.79 -15.50 -26.24
N ALA A 20 -13.46 -15.04 -27.45
CA ALA A 20 -12.05 -14.83 -27.88
C ALA A 20 -11.58 -13.35 -27.81
N GLN A 21 -12.47 -12.39 -27.53
CA GLN A 21 -12.12 -10.95 -27.55
C GLN A 21 -11.60 -10.40 -26.21
N SER A 22 -11.93 -11.02 -25.07
CA SER A 22 -11.50 -10.54 -23.74
C SER A 22 -9.99 -10.67 -23.53
N GLY A 23 -9.38 -11.77 -23.99
CA GLY A 23 -7.93 -11.97 -23.97
C GLY A 23 -7.19 -10.93 -24.82
N GLN A 24 -7.70 -10.63 -26.02
CA GLN A 24 -7.11 -9.61 -26.91
C GLN A 24 -7.23 -8.19 -26.34
N LEU A 25 -8.27 -7.87 -25.57
CA LEU A 25 -8.47 -6.54 -25.00
C LEU A 25 -7.52 -6.28 -23.81
N ILE A 26 -7.33 -7.28 -22.95
CA ILE A 26 -6.34 -7.24 -21.87
C ILE A 26 -4.92 -7.22 -22.44
N GLU A 27 -4.64 -8.03 -23.47
CA GLU A 27 -3.36 -8.04 -24.19
C GLU A 27 -3.09 -6.70 -24.87
N ASN A 28 -4.08 -6.08 -25.52
CA ASN A 28 -3.95 -4.75 -26.12
C ASN A 28 -3.73 -3.65 -25.07
N LEU A 29 -4.34 -3.73 -23.89
CA LEU A 29 -4.08 -2.80 -22.78
C LEU A 29 -2.64 -2.95 -22.26
N PHE A 30 -2.15 -4.17 -22.05
CA PHE A 30 -0.77 -4.42 -21.63
C PHE A 30 0.24 -4.05 -22.73
N ARG A 31 -0.08 -4.28 -24.00
CA ARG A 31 0.78 -3.92 -25.14
C ARG A 31 0.84 -2.41 -25.33
N THR A 32 -0.26 -1.70 -25.14
CA THR A 32 -0.29 -0.23 -25.17
C THR A 32 0.52 0.37 -24.01
N TRP A 33 0.40 -0.22 -22.81
CA TRP A 33 1.19 0.18 -21.64
C TRP A 33 2.69 -0.10 -21.82
N ALA A 34 3.06 -1.29 -22.28
CA ALA A 34 4.46 -1.66 -22.52
C ALA A 34 5.10 -0.81 -23.63
N ASN A 35 4.38 -0.54 -24.73
CA ASN A 35 4.88 0.29 -25.83
C ASN A 35 5.06 1.76 -25.40
N GLN A 36 4.16 2.30 -24.56
CA GLN A 36 4.28 3.66 -24.04
C GLN A 36 5.45 3.83 -23.07
N GLU A 37 5.73 2.85 -22.21
CA GLU A 37 6.85 2.94 -21.27
C GLU A 37 8.20 2.67 -21.97
N LEU A 38 8.21 1.87 -23.04
CA LEU A 38 9.35 1.74 -23.96
C LEU A 38 9.64 3.02 -24.75
N GLU A 39 8.61 3.76 -25.21
CA GLU A 39 8.79 5.04 -25.90
C GLU A 39 9.35 6.14 -24.99
N LYS A 40 8.97 6.13 -23.71
CA LYS A 40 9.45 7.08 -22.69
C LYS A 40 10.94 6.93 -22.36
N HIS A 41 11.51 5.76 -22.63
CA HIS A 41 12.93 5.46 -22.39
C HIS A 41 13.78 5.39 -23.66
N ARG A 42 13.21 5.70 -24.83
CA ARG A 42 13.96 5.66 -26.09
C ARG A 42 14.66 7.00 -26.35
N PRO A 43 16.00 7.10 -26.24
CA PRO A 43 16.71 8.28 -26.73
C PRO A 43 16.51 8.38 -28.25
N SER A 44 16.11 9.56 -28.71
CA SER A 44 15.99 9.90 -30.13
C SER A 44 17.39 9.93 -30.77
N ASN A 45 17.85 8.80 -31.28
CA ASN A 45 18.94 8.73 -32.26
C ASN A 45 18.43 7.97 -33.49
N GLY A 46 18.59 8.60 -34.65
CA GLY A 46 18.05 8.15 -35.91
C GLY A 46 18.89 7.12 -36.66
N ARG A 47 18.19 6.53 -37.65
CA ARG A 47 18.59 5.74 -38.83
C ARG A 47 18.62 4.21 -38.73
N GLN A 48 18.02 3.65 -39.79
CA GLN A 48 17.58 2.29 -40.11
C GLN A 48 18.72 1.30 -40.41
N ASP A 49 18.49 0.01 -40.18
CA ASP A 49 18.36 -0.98 -41.27
C ASP A 49 17.80 -2.35 -40.78
N PRO A 50 17.32 -3.25 -41.68
CA PRO A 50 16.22 -4.17 -41.38
C PRO A 50 16.57 -5.69 -41.44
N PHE A 51 15.70 -6.48 -40.80
CA PHE A 51 15.45 -7.94 -40.92
C PHE A 51 16.52 -8.98 -40.48
N GLY A 52 16.15 -9.75 -39.44
CA GLY A 52 16.68 -11.09 -39.12
C GLY A 52 15.95 -11.70 -37.89
N PRO A 53 15.52 -12.99 -37.91
CA PRO A 53 14.64 -13.57 -36.90
C PRO A 53 15.38 -13.94 -35.60
N SER A 54 14.72 -13.71 -34.45
CA SER A 54 15.23 -13.97 -33.10
C SER A 54 15.37 -15.46 -32.77
N PRO A 55 16.48 -15.91 -32.16
CA PRO A 55 16.52 -17.15 -31.42
C PRO A 55 16.17 -16.93 -29.94
N ALA A 56 15.59 -17.98 -29.35
CA ALA A 56 15.00 -18.03 -28.02
C ALA A 56 15.95 -17.59 -26.89
N THR A 57 15.43 -16.75 -26.00
CA THR A 57 16.02 -16.38 -24.71
C THR A 57 16.10 -17.59 -23.77
N ARG A 58 17.29 -18.19 -23.68
CA ARG A 58 17.75 -18.90 -22.48
C ARG A 58 18.41 -17.89 -21.53
N PRO A 59 18.25 -17.99 -20.21
CA PRO A 59 19.05 -17.18 -19.28
C PRO A 59 20.53 -17.62 -19.38
N PRO A 60 21.49 -16.69 -19.35
CA PRO A 60 22.90 -17.07 -19.34
C PRO A 60 23.28 -17.63 -17.97
N ASP A 61 23.96 -18.78 -17.97
CA ASP A 61 24.72 -19.27 -16.81
C ASP A 61 25.78 -18.22 -16.46
N ARG A 62 25.74 -17.72 -15.22
CA ARG A 62 26.72 -16.79 -14.65
C ARG A 62 27.97 -17.58 -14.24
N ASP A 63 29.02 -17.54 -15.07
CA ASP A 63 30.38 -17.91 -14.64
C ASP A 63 30.90 -16.83 -13.67
N SER A 64 30.83 -17.11 -12.37
CA SER A 64 31.07 -16.17 -11.28
C SER A 64 32.53 -16.04 -10.80
N ASP A 65 33.53 -16.56 -11.53
CA ASP A 65 34.91 -16.61 -11.02
C ASP A 65 35.99 -15.94 -11.90
N ALA A 66 35.61 -15.28 -13.00
CA ALA A 66 36.56 -14.44 -13.72
C ALA A 66 36.74 -13.12 -12.96
N ARG A 67 37.78 -13.06 -12.12
CA ARG A 67 38.27 -11.82 -11.50
C ARG A 67 38.48 -10.75 -12.58
N ARG A 68 37.47 -9.90 -12.79
CA ARG A 68 37.55 -8.72 -13.65
C ARG A 68 38.58 -7.78 -13.01
N ASN A 69 39.81 -7.80 -13.53
CA ASN A 69 40.82 -6.81 -13.16
C ASN A 69 40.39 -5.46 -13.73
N ILE A 70 39.58 -4.72 -12.97
CA ILE A 70 39.10 -3.39 -13.36
C ILE A 70 40.30 -2.45 -13.45
N GLN A 71 40.59 -1.96 -14.65
CA GLN A 71 41.71 -1.03 -14.86
C GLN A 71 41.21 0.40 -14.75
N VAL A 72 41.56 1.06 -13.64
CA VAL A 72 41.16 2.45 -13.33
C VAL A 72 42.36 3.37 -13.27
N GLY A 73 42.20 4.59 -13.80
CA GLY A 73 43.28 5.56 -13.96
C GLY A 73 43.59 6.43 -12.73
N SER A 74 42.89 6.24 -11.60
CA SER A 74 43.10 7.03 -10.38
C SER A 74 42.99 6.18 -9.11
N GLY A 75 43.73 6.55 -8.06
CA GLY A 75 43.73 5.83 -6.77
C GLY A 75 42.37 5.83 -6.08
N GLN A 76 41.61 6.94 -6.17
CA GLN A 76 40.25 7.01 -5.62
C GLN A 76 39.27 6.14 -6.41
N ALA A 77 39.38 6.07 -7.74
CA ALA A 77 38.56 5.15 -8.54
C ALA A 77 38.88 3.68 -8.24
N ALA A 78 40.13 3.35 -7.93
CA ALA A 78 40.53 2.01 -7.47
C ALA A 78 39.98 1.67 -6.09
N GLU A 79 39.89 2.64 -5.19
CA GLU A 79 39.25 2.46 -3.89
C GLU A 79 37.74 2.24 -4.04
N TYR A 80 37.06 3.07 -4.83
CA TYR A 80 35.64 2.89 -5.12
C TYR A 80 35.34 1.55 -5.80
N ALA A 81 36.12 1.16 -6.81
CA ALA A 81 35.96 -0.12 -7.50
C ALA A 81 36.06 -1.31 -6.52
N ARG A 82 37.04 -1.29 -5.60
CA ARG A 82 37.17 -2.32 -4.56
C ARG A 82 35.94 -2.36 -3.64
N GLN A 83 35.44 -1.19 -3.20
CA GLN A 83 34.26 -1.12 -2.35
C GLN A 83 32.99 -1.57 -3.08
N LEU A 84 32.84 -1.24 -4.37
CA LEU A 84 31.71 -1.66 -5.18
C LEU A 84 31.72 -3.17 -5.43
N THR A 85 32.87 -3.78 -5.70
CA THR A 85 32.98 -5.24 -5.84
C THR A 85 32.70 -5.96 -4.51
N GLU A 86 33.13 -5.40 -3.38
CA GLU A 86 32.78 -5.98 -2.07
C GLU A 86 31.29 -5.81 -1.75
N PHE A 87 30.69 -4.66 -2.09
CA PHE A 87 29.25 -4.45 -2.00
C PHE A 87 28.49 -5.46 -2.86
N ASP A 88 28.90 -5.68 -4.10
CA ASP A 88 28.32 -6.65 -5.03
C ASP A 88 28.33 -8.06 -4.44
N ARG A 89 29.47 -8.52 -3.94
CA ARG A 89 29.60 -9.82 -3.27
C ARG A 89 28.69 -9.95 -2.05
N GLN A 90 28.58 -8.90 -1.24
CA GLN A 90 27.69 -8.89 -0.07
C GLN A 90 26.21 -8.89 -0.50
N PHE A 91 25.89 -8.16 -1.57
CA PHE A 91 24.55 -8.01 -2.09
C PHE A 91 24.06 -9.29 -2.78
N ASP A 92 24.92 -9.98 -3.53
CA ASP A 92 24.62 -11.30 -4.10
C ASP A 92 24.31 -12.33 -3.00
N ALA A 93 25.09 -12.30 -1.91
CA ALA A 93 24.84 -13.16 -0.77
C ALA A 93 23.54 -12.80 -0.04
N LEU A 94 23.19 -11.51 0.03
CA LEU A 94 21.86 -11.06 0.50
C LEU A 94 20.75 -11.55 -0.44
N LEU A 95 20.92 -11.43 -1.75
CA LEU A 95 19.95 -11.82 -2.77
C LEU A 95 19.69 -13.34 -2.74
N ALA A 96 20.72 -14.15 -2.53
CA ALA A 96 20.60 -15.60 -2.34
C ALA A 96 19.75 -15.93 -1.10
N SER A 97 20.01 -15.28 0.05
CA SER A 97 19.22 -15.45 1.27
C SER A 97 17.77 -14.98 1.08
N LEU A 98 17.55 -13.84 0.39
CA LEU A 98 16.21 -13.35 0.05
C LEU A 98 15.42 -14.37 -0.78
N ARG A 99 16.04 -14.96 -1.83
CA ARG A 99 15.39 -15.99 -2.65
C ARG A 99 15.02 -17.23 -1.84
N GLN A 100 15.93 -17.70 -0.99
CA GLN A 100 15.71 -18.86 -0.15
C GLN A 100 14.55 -18.64 0.83
N GLN A 101 14.50 -17.46 1.47
CA GLN A 101 13.44 -17.13 2.42
C GLN A 101 12.11 -16.78 1.73
N ALA A 102 12.14 -16.20 0.53
CA ALA A 102 10.94 -15.88 -0.26
C ALA A 102 10.12 -17.12 -0.67
N ALA A 103 10.73 -18.30 -0.68
CA ALA A 103 10.00 -19.56 -0.83
C ALA A 103 9.01 -19.79 0.32
N ARG A 104 9.36 -19.34 1.54
CA ARG A 104 8.59 -19.53 2.78
C ARG A 104 7.76 -18.30 3.15
N ASN A 105 8.25 -17.11 2.87
CA ASN A 105 7.60 -15.84 3.18
C ASN A 105 7.13 -15.15 1.88
N GLY A 106 5.81 -15.00 1.72
CA GLY A 106 5.20 -14.41 0.54
C GLY A 106 5.55 -12.92 0.34
N ASP A 107 5.77 -12.18 1.42
CA ASP A 107 6.08 -10.74 1.35
C ASP A 107 7.49 -10.49 0.82
N LEU A 108 8.43 -11.40 1.12
CA LEU A 108 9.78 -11.34 0.54
C LEU A 108 9.78 -11.48 -0.99
N ARG A 109 8.78 -12.13 -1.59
CA ARG A 109 8.69 -12.19 -3.07
C ARG A 109 8.39 -10.84 -3.70
N ARG A 110 7.72 -9.93 -2.97
CA ARG A 110 7.37 -8.60 -3.46
C ARG A 110 8.59 -7.68 -3.58
N VAL A 111 9.63 -7.92 -2.78
CA VAL A 111 10.88 -7.12 -2.79
C VAL A 111 11.95 -7.67 -3.75
N LEU A 112 11.81 -8.91 -4.22
CA LEU A 112 12.78 -9.53 -5.14
C LEU A 112 12.98 -8.71 -6.45
N PRO A 113 11.94 -8.19 -7.13
CA PRO A 113 12.15 -7.37 -8.33
C PRO A 113 13.07 -6.16 -8.08
N ALA A 114 12.83 -5.43 -6.98
CA ALA A 114 13.68 -4.30 -6.58
C ALA A 114 15.12 -4.75 -6.27
N ALA A 115 15.30 -5.92 -5.68
CA ALA A 115 16.62 -6.49 -5.43
C ALA A 115 17.37 -6.84 -6.73
N TYR A 116 16.68 -7.38 -7.74
CA TYR A 116 17.28 -7.60 -9.06
C TYR A 116 17.65 -6.30 -9.77
N GLU A 117 16.83 -5.25 -9.64
CA GLU A 117 17.17 -3.93 -10.20
C GLU A 117 18.43 -3.34 -9.58
N VAL A 118 18.62 -3.50 -8.26
CA VAL A 118 19.85 -3.07 -7.60
C VAL A 118 21.04 -3.86 -8.12
N SER A 119 20.96 -5.19 -8.22
CA SER A 119 22.03 -6.02 -8.80
C SER A 119 22.38 -5.60 -10.23
N ALA A 120 21.38 -5.37 -11.10
CA ALA A 120 21.62 -4.90 -12.47
C ALA A 120 22.27 -3.50 -12.51
N THR A 121 21.93 -2.63 -11.55
CA THR A 121 22.55 -1.30 -11.42
C THR A 121 24.01 -1.40 -10.99
N VAL A 122 24.33 -2.33 -10.08
CA VAL A 122 25.70 -2.63 -9.65
C VAL A 122 26.52 -3.18 -10.82
N ASP A 123 25.99 -4.16 -11.54
CA ASP A 123 26.62 -4.73 -12.74
C ASP A 123 26.96 -3.64 -13.77
N SER A 124 25.98 -2.77 -14.07
CA SER A 124 26.19 -1.65 -15.00
C SER A 124 27.20 -0.63 -14.48
N LEU A 125 27.33 -0.45 -13.17
CA LEU A 125 28.34 0.45 -12.58
C LEU A 125 29.74 -0.17 -12.66
N ILE A 126 29.86 -1.48 -12.40
CA ILE A 126 31.11 -2.23 -12.54
C ILE A 126 31.62 -2.14 -13.98
N ASP A 127 30.76 -2.37 -14.97
CA ASP A 127 31.13 -2.29 -16.40
C ASP A 127 31.58 -0.87 -16.80
N ARG A 128 31.02 0.17 -16.15
CA ARG A 128 31.38 1.57 -16.42
C ARG A 128 32.67 2.01 -15.73
N LEU A 129 33.19 1.26 -14.77
CA LEU A 129 34.43 1.61 -14.06
C LEU A 129 35.68 1.38 -14.91
N ASP A 130 35.62 0.47 -15.89
CA ASP A 130 36.75 0.16 -16.75
C ASP A 130 37.17 1.38 -17.58
N GLY A 131 38.45 1.77 -17.45
CA GLY A 131 39.04 2.89 -18.17
C GLY A 131 38.70 4.27 -17.62
N LEU A 132 37.99 4.38 -16.49
CA LEU A 132 37.68 5.69 -15.91
C LEU A 132 38.92 6.38 -15.33
N ARG A 133 39.06 7.66 -15.70
CA ARG A 133 40.09 8.56 -15.18
C ARG A 133 39.63 9.40 -13.98
N SER A 134 38.32 9.52 -13.78
CA SER A 134 37.71 10.33 -12.69
C SER A 134 36.40 9.72 -12.22
N LEU A 135 36.14 9.83 -10.91
CA LEU A 135 34.90 9.40 -10.26
C LEU A 135 33.69 10.28 -10.60
N SER A 136 33.90 11.54 -10.99
CA SER A 136 32.81 12.49 -11.28
C SER A 136 31.81 11.99 -12.34
N VAL A 137 32.29 11.17 -13.29
CA VAL A 137 31.48 10.63 -14.39
C VAL A 137 30.41 9.65 -13.90
N ILE A 138 30.65 8.96 -12.77
CA ILE A 138 29.74 7.95 -12.23
C ILE A 138 28.96 8.42 -11.00
N GLU A 139 29.15 9.66 -10.56
CA GLU A 139 28.50 10.18 -9.35
C GLU A 139 26.96 10.10 -9.44
N SER A 140 26.37 10.43 -10.59
CA SER A 140 24.91 10.35 -10.81
C SER A 140 24.39 8.91 -10.79
N ALA A 141 25.17 7.97 -11.33
CA ALA A 141 24.84 6.55 -11.34
C ALA A 141 24.95 5.95 -9.94
N HIS A 142 25.99 6.30 -9.18
CA HIS A 142 26.10 5.92 -7.76
C HIS A 142 24.97 6.51 -6.92
N ARG A 143 24.60 7.78 -7.13
CA ARG A 143 23.47 8.40 -6.42
C ARG A 143 22.16 7.63 -6.65
N SER A 144 21.95 7.15 -7.87
CA SER A 144 20.81 6.31 -8.22
C SER A 144 20.87 4.94 -7.54
N LEU A 145 22.06 4.33 -7.46
CA LEU A 145 22.30 3.09 -6.71
C LEU A 145 22.00 3.26 -5.22
N ASP A 146 22.54 4.30 -4.56
CA ASP A 146 22.32 4.59 -3.14
C ASP A 146 20.82 4.76 -2.84
N GLN A 147 20.10 5.54 -3.65
CA GLN A 147 18.65 5.71 -3.49
C GLN A 147 17.88 4.38 -3.58
N ARG A 148 18.12 3.59 -4.64
CA ARG A 148 17.43 2.31 -4.87
C ARG A 148 17.76 1.30 -3.78
N TYR A 149 19.04 1.17 -3.44
CA TYR A 149 19.48 0.23 -2.41
C TYR A 149 18.95 0.62 -1.03
N ARG A 150 18.92 1.91 -0.65
CA ARG A 150 18.32 2.33 0.62
C ARG A 150 16.83 2.06 0.68
N GLN A 151 16.09 2.31 -0.41
CA GLN A 151 14.68 1.96 -0.49
C GLN A 151 14.47 0.44 -0.30
N LEU A 152 15.28 -0.38 -0.96
CA LEU A 152 15.24 -1.83 -0.80
C LEU A 152 15.61 -2.26 0.62
N SER A 153 16.69 -1.72 1.21
CA SER A 153 17.09 -2.00 2.58
C SER A 153 15.98 -1.68 3.56
N PHE A 154 15.27 -0.56 3.36
CA PHE A 154 14.14 -0.20 4.18
C PHE A 154 12.99 -1.19 4.01
N GLN A 155 12.61 -1.49 2.77
CA GLN A 155 11.56 -2.47 2.48
C GLN A 155 11.87 -3.80 3.16
N ILE A 156 13.09 -4.33 2.99
CA ILE A 156 13.50 -5.58 3.65
C ILE A 156 13.35 -5.46 5.17
N ARG A 157 13.88 -4.40 5.80
CA ARG A 157 13.80 -4.21 7.26
C ARG A 157 12.38 -4.02 7.80
N SER A 158 11.48 -3.51 6.97
CA SER A 158 10.06 -3.34 7.33
C SER A 158 9.30 -4.66 7.29
N LEU A 159 9.86 -5.72 6.67
CA LEU A 159 9.26 -7.04 6.68
C LEU A 159 9.46 -7.72 8.03
N SER A 160 8.40 -8.38 8.50
CA SER A 160 8.42 -9.23 9.67
C SER A 160 9.02 -10.60 9.36
N GLY A 161 9.50 -11.30 10.39
CA GLY A 161 9.95 -12.69 10.28
C GLY A 161 11.30 -12.89 9.59
N LEU A 162 12.11 -11.84 9.43
CA LEU A 162 13.48 -11.96 8.94
C LEU A 162 14.36 -12.62 9.99
N ASP A 163 15.19 -13.57 9.58
CA ASP A 163 16.21 -14.12 10.47
C ASP A 163 17.30 -13.07 10.79
N ARG A 164 18.07 -13.35 11.84
CA ARG A 164 19.19 -12.48 12.25
C ARG A 164 20.25 -12.37 11.16
N GLU A 165 20.45 -13.44 10.40
CA GLU A 165 21.46 -13.51 9.35
C GLU A 165 21.14 -12.54 8.20
N LEU A 166 19.89 -12.50 7.72
CA LEU A 166 19.45 -11.58 6.67
C LEU A 166 19.58 -10.12 7.15
N ASN A 167 19.15 -9.84 8.38
CA ASN A 167 19.30 -8.52 8.98
C ASN A 167 20.77 -8.07 9.03
N ASP A 168 21.68 -8.96 9.41
CA ASP A 168 23.11 -8.67 9.44
C ASP A 168 23.69 -8.47 8.04
N ARG A 169 23.22 -9.20 7.03
CA ARG A 169 23.60 -9.01 5.62
C ARG A 169 23.16 -7.64 5.09
N VAL A 170 21.93 -7.22 5.37
CA VAL A 170 21.44 -5.86 5.05
C VAL A 170 22.31 -4.80 5.74
N ARG A 171 22.64 -4.97 7.03
CA ARG A 171 23.53 -4.03 7.75
C ARG A 171 24.95 -3.95 7.17
N ARG A 172 25.49 -5.04 6.61
CA ARG A 172 26.80 -5.02 5.94
C ARG A 172 26.74 -4.22 4.64
N CYS A 173 25.73 -4.49 3.81
CA CYS A 173 25.50 -3.77 2.56
C CYS A 173 25.28 -2.25 2.82
N ASP A 174 24.56 -1.88 3.89
CA ASP A 174 24.39 -0.47 4.29
C ASP A 174 25.69 0.24 4.62
N ARG A 175 26.59 -0.44 5.35
CA ARG A 175 27.90 0.11 5.70
C ARG A 175 28.73 0.32 4.45
N ALA A 176 28.79 -0.68 3.57
CA ALA A 176 29.50 -0.58 2.29
C ALA A 176 28.94 0.55 1.40
N CYS A 177 27.61 0.68 1.30
CA CYS A 177 26.98 1.75 0.53
C CYS A 177 27.27 3.15 1.11
N SER A 178 27.31 3.26 2.44
CA SER A 178 27.65 4.51 3.13
C SER A 178 29.13 4.88 2.99
N GLU A 179 30.03 3.89 3.04
CA GLU A 179 31.46 4.07 2.78
C GLU A 179 31.72 4.55 1.35
N MET A 180 31.08 3.92 0.36
CA MET A 180 31.15 4.34 -1.04
C MET A 180 30.65 5.78 -1.23
N SER A 181 29.55 6.15 -0.57
CA SER A 181 28.99 7.50 -0.67
C SER A 181 29.92 8.57 -0.09
N ARG A 182 30.72 8.24 0.95
CA ARG A 182 31.74 9.14 1.51
C ARG A 182 32.85 9.46 0.52
N LEU A 183 33.20 8.55 -0.38
CA LEU A 183 34.23 8.79 -1.41
C LEU A 183 33.87 9.91 -2.40
N PHE A 184 32.58 10.15 -2.60
CA PHE A 184 32.09 11.28 -3.41
C PHE A 184 31.75 12.53 -2.58
N GLY A 185 32.00 12.51 -1.26
CA GLY A 185 31.56 13.58 -0.36
C GLY A 185 30.02 13.71 -0.27
N MET A 186 29.27 12.67 -0.64
CA MET A 186 27.82 12.70 -0.59
C MET A 186 27.33 12.44 0.83
N ARG A 187 26.42 13.30 1.30
CA ARG A 187 25.66 13.08 2.54
C ARG A 187 24.53 12.07 2.27
N PRO A 188 24.08 11.27 3.26
CA PRO A 188 22.92 10.40 3.11
C PRO A 188 21.72 11.21 2.59
N GLN A 189 21.20 10.84 1.41
CA GLN A 189 20.14 11.59 0.74
C GLN A 189 18.78 11.00 1.08
N PHE A 190 18.18 11.44 2.18
CA PHE A 190 16.79 11.08 2.48
C PHE A 190 15.83 12.06 1.80
N ASP A 191 14.62 11.58 1.54
CA ASP A 191 13.59 12.38 0.90
C ASP A 191 13.04 13.44 1.88
N ARG A 192 13.65 14.64 1.81
CA ARG A 192 13.28 15.79 2.64
C ARG A 192 11.88 16.29 2.34
N ALA A 193 11.41 16.18 1.10
CA ALA A 193 10.09 16.64 0.71
C ALA A 193 9.03 15.72 1.31
N ALA A 194 9.18 14.40 1.12
CA ALA A 194 8.30 13.43 1.76
C ALA A 194 8.34 13.54 3.29
N LEU A 195 9.52 13.75 3.90
CA LEU A 195 9.62 13.91 5.34
C LEU A 195 8.93 15.18 5.85
N ARG A 196 9.03 16.28 5.11
CA ARG A 196 8.29 17.51 5.40
C ARG A 196 6.79 17.27 5.36
N ASP A 197 6.30 16.61 4.31
CA ASP A 197 4.88 16.33 4.13
C ASP A 197 4.33 15.46 5.26
N VAL A 198 5.08 14.43 5.68
CA VAL A 198 4.71 13.59 6.83
C VAL A 198 4.69 14.39 8.13
N MET A 199 5.67 15.26 8.39
CA MET A 199 5.68 16.11 9.59
C MET A 199 4.52 17.12 9.61
N VAL A 200 4.20 17.74 8.48
CA VAL A 200 3.05 18.66 8.34
C VAL A 200 1.73 17.90 8.56
N THR A 201 1.60 16.71 7.98
CA THR A 201 0.44 15.83 8.17
C THR A 201 0.27 15.45 9.64
N ALA A 202 1.34 15.01 10.30
CA ALA A 202 1.34 14.70 11.73
C ALA A 202 0.95 15.91 12.58
N SER A 203 1.45 17.12 12.25
CA SER A 203 1.08 18.35 12.95
C SER A 203 -0.41 18.70 12.80
N THR A 204 -1.02 18.35 11.68
CA THR A 204 -2.45 18.53 11.41
C THR A 204 -3.28 17.54 12.21
N TYR A 205 -2.85 16.26 12.28
CA TYR A 205 -3.51 15.28 13.14
C TYR A 205 -3.35 15.60 14.63
N MET A 206 -2.22 16.15 15.05
CA MET A 206 -2.05 16.68 16.41
C MET A 206 -3.01 17.84 16.69
N GLN A 207 -3.23 18.76 15.74
CA GLN A 207 -4.22 19.82 15.93
C GLN A 207 -5.62 19.24 16.10
N ALA A 208 -6.02 18.31 15.23
CA ALA A 208 -7.31 17.64 15.35
C ALA A 208 -7.46 16.90 16.70
N LEU A 209 -6.39 16.26 17.20
CA LEU A 209 -6.38 15.64 18.52
C LEU A 209 -6.59 16.66 19.65
N LEU A 210 -5.97 17.84 19.55
CA LEU A 210 -6.13 18.93 20.51
C LEU A 210 -7.56 19.48 20.54
N ASP A 211 -8.20 19.57 19.37
CA ASP A 211 -9.59 19.99 19.22
C ASP A 211 -10.54 18.90 19.76
N ASP A 212 -10.26 17.61 19.46
CA ASP A 212 -11.03 16.46 19.96
C ASP A 212 -10.93 16.34 21.51
N LEU A 213 -9.78 16.69 22.11
CA LEU A 213 -9.62 16.76 23.57
C LEU A 213 -10.51 17.81 24.24
N GLU A 214 -10.89 18.87 23.53
CA GLU A 214 -11.81 19.90 24.05
C GLU A 214 -13.25 19.40 24.08
N LEU A 215 -13.59 18.48 23.18
CA LEU A 215 -14.90 17.83 23.09
C LEU A 215 -15.04 16.64 24.03
N ALA A 216 -13.92 16.07 24.49
CA ALA A 216 -13.90 14.96 25.44
C ALA A 216 -14.50 15.38 26.80
N SER A 217 -15.29 14.50 27.40
CA SER A 217 -15.96 14.73 28.69
C SER A 217 -15.00 14.59 29.88
N LEU A 218 -14.00 15.48 29.96
CA LEU A 218 -12.91 15.44 30.94
C LEU A 218 -12.90 16.70 31.82
N ASP A 219 -12.23 16.61 32.98
CA ASP A 219 -11.98 17.77 33.82
C ASP A 219 -11.17 18.85 33.07
N ARG A 220 -11.60 20.11 33.19
CA ARG A 220 -11.02 21.25 32.46
C ARG A 220 -9.55 21.47 32.79
N GLY A 221 -9.11 21.17 34.01
CA GLY A 221 -7.70 21.28 34.39
C GLY A 221 -6.83 20.27 33.65
N ARG A 222 -7.30 19.02 33.60
CA ARG A 222 -6.63 17.93 32.88
C ARG A 222 -6.58 18.17 31.37
N VAL A 223 -7.68 18.65 30.77
CA VAL A 223 -7.73 19.02 29.35
C VAL A 223 -6.69 20.11 29.03
N ARG A 224 -6.63 21.19 29.83
CA ARG A 224 -5.65 22.27 29.61
C ARG A 224 -4.21 21.79 29.68
N SER A 225 -3.89 20.89 30.62
CA SER A 225 -2.54 20.30 30.74
C SER A 225 -2.18 19.50 29.50
N LEU A 226 -3.06 18.59 29.07
CA LEU A 226 -2.85 17.77 27.86
C LEU A 226 -2.79 18.63 26.59
N GLN A 227 -3.61 19.68 26.51
CA GLN A 227 -3.57 20.60 25.37
C GLN A 227 -2.26 21.38 25.33
N HIS A 228 -1.75 21.83 26.49
CA HIS A 228 -0.47 22.52 26.55
C HIS A 228 0.68 21.62 26.08
N GLU A 229 0.77 20.39 26.60
CA GLU A 229 1.80 19.42 26.20
C GLU A 229 1.71 19.07 24.70
N GLY A 230 0.51 18.84 24.19
CA GLY A 230 0.29 18.55 22.77
C GLY A 230 0.63 19.73 21.86
N ARG A 231 0.37 20.98 22.28
CA ARG A 231 0.82 22.19 21.54
C ARG A 231 2.34 22.26 21.43
N LEU A 232 3.07 21.90 22.49
CA LEU A 232 4.54 21.88 22.45
C LEU A 232 5.05 20.83 21.46
N LEU A 233 4.47 19.62 21.45
CA LEU A 233 4.83 18.56 20.50
C LEU A 233 4.50 18.97 19.05
N ARG A 234 3.33 19.57 18.83
CA ARG A 234 2.93 20.08 17.51
C ARG A 234 3.90 21.16 17.02
N GLN A 235 4.29 22.10 17.88
CA GLN A 235 5.25 23.14 17.52
C GLN A 235 6.59 22.55 17.11
N GLN A 236 7.06 21.49 17.80
CA GLN A 236 8.29 20.80 17.43
C GLN A 236 8.25 20.19 16.03
N LEU A 237 7.12 19.60 15.62
CA LEU A 237 6.94 19.08 14.26
C LEU A 237 6.99 20.21 13.22
N ILE A 238 6.30 21.32 13.47
CA ILE A 238 6.30 22.48 12.58
C ILE A 238 7.72 23.06 12.44
N ASP A 239 8.40 23.28 13.56
CA ASP A 239 9.76 23.81 13.59
C ASP A 239 10.76 22.89 12.88
N ALA A 240 10.65 21.57 13.08
CA ALA A 240 11.48 20.59 12.40
C ALA A 240 11.21 20.63 10.88
N SER A 241 9.94 20.62 10.47
CA SER A 241 9.53 20.61 9.06
C SER A 241 10.06 21.83 8.28
N GLY A 242 10.10 23.01 8.92
CA GLY A 242 10.61 24.24 8.34
C GLY A 242 12.13 24.31 8.22
N ARG A 243 12.87 23.48 8.98
CA ARG A 243 14.34 23.47 8.99
C ARG A 243 14.97 22.32 8.20
N LEU A 244 14.16 21.39 7.70
CA LEU A 244 14.61 20.17 7.01
C LEU A 244 15.59 20.40 5.86
N ASP A 245 15.49 21.53 5.15
CA ASP A 245 16.39 21.85 4.04
C ASP A 245 17.84 22.09 4.49
N THR A 246 18.00 22.55 5.74
CA THR A 246 19.31 22.89 6.32
C THR A 246 19.83 21.83 7.29
N MET A 247 18.98 20.91 7.73
CA MET A 247 19.34 19.89 8.72
C MET A 247 20.18 18.77 8.12
N SER A 248 21.14 18.31 8.91
CA SER A 248 21.83 17.05 8.62
C SER A 248 20.92 15.85 8.91
N TYR A 249 21.25 14.69 8.34
CA TYR A 249 20.53 13.45 8.63
C TYR A 249 20.61 13.09 10.13
N GLU A 250 21.79 13.23 10.73
CA GLU A 250 22.01 12.94 12.16
C GLU A 250 21.16 13.85 13.06
N ASP A 251 21.07 15.14 12.71
CA ASP A 251 20.18 16.08 13.41
C ASP A 251 18.70 15.68 13.28
N CYS A 252 18.29 15.20 12.10
CA CYS A 252 16.92 14.72 11.87
C CYS A 252 16.61 13.50 12.73
N VAL A 253 17.51 12.51 12.74
CA VAL A 253 17.39 11.29 13.54
C VAL A 253 17.33 11.61 15.03
N SER A 254 18.22 12.48 15.53
CA SER A 254 18.25 12.89 16.93
C SER A 254 16.94 13.56 17.33
N ARG A 255 16.49 14.57 16.57
CA ARG A 255 15.25 15.30 16.88
C ARG A 255 14.01 14.42 16.80
N PHE A 256 13.97 13.51 15.83
CA PHE A 256 12.87 12.56 15.72
C PHE A 256 12.85 11.58 16.90
N THR A 257 14.01 11.08 17.33
CA THR A 257 14.11 10.21 18.51
C THR A 257 13.64 10.92 19.78
N ASP A 258 14.05 12.17 19.98
CA ASP A 258 13.61 13.01 21.11
C ASP A 258 12.09 13.24 21.07
N PHE A 259 11.54 13.51 19.88
CA PHE A 259 10.11 13.66 19.67
C PHE A 259 9.36 12.38 20.03
N VAL A 260 9.80 11.22 19.56
CA VAL A 260 9.16 9.92 19.84
C VAL A 260 9.14 9.62 21.33
N ALA A 261 10.23 9.89 22.06
CA ALA A 261 10.29 9.69 23.50
C ALA A 261 9.22 10.52 24.24
N ARG A 262 9.07 11.79 23.87
CA ARG A 262 8.04 12.68 24.46
C ARG A 262 6.64 12.29 24.04
N TRP A 263 6.45 11.98 22.76
CA TRP A 263 5.20 11.49 22.21
C TRP A 263 4.72 10.22 22.92
N GLY A 264 5.60 9.26 23.19
CA GLY A 264 5.23 8.02 23.89
C GLY A 264 4.74 8.26 25.33
N SER A 265 5.26 9.28 26.02
CA SER A 265 4.73 9.70 27.32
C SER A 265 3.35 10.33 27.18
N TYR A 266 3.21 11.27 26.26
CA TYR A 266 1.96 11.98 26.00
C TYR A 266 0.83 11.06 25.54
N ARG A 267 1.12 10.18 24.58
CA ARG A 267 0.19 9.17 24.07
C ARG A 267 -0.37 8.30 25.19
N ARG A 268 0.47 7.79 26.09
CA ARG A 268 0.00 6.95 27.22
C ARG A 268 -0.99 7.67 28.14
N GLN A 269 -0.84 8.98 28.33
CA GLN A 269 -1.78 9.77 29.12
C GLN A 269 -3.16 9.88 28.44
N ILE A 270 -3.18 9.93 27.10
CA ILE A 270 -4.40 10.00 26.29
C ILE A 270 -5.04 8.62 26.15
N ASP A 271 -4.26 7.57 25.87
CA ASP A 271 -4.75 6.18 25.80
C ASP A 271 -5.45 5.79 27.12
N ALA A 272 -4.98 6.29 28.27
CA ALA A 272 -5.62 6.05 29.57
C ALA A 272 -7.04 6.64 29.70
N LEU A 273 -7.44 7.55 28.82
CA LEU A 273 -8.78 8.14 28.79
C LEU A 273 -9.80 7.21 28.12
N ARG A 274 -9.35 6.24 27.32
CA ARG A 274 -10.17 5.24 26.61
C ARG A 274 -11.28 5.85 25.76
N ASP A 275 -10.95 6.91 25.01
CA ASP A 275 -11.87 7.57 24.09
C ASP A 275 -11.62 7.10 22.64
N PRO A 276 -12.60 6.46 21.97
CA PRO A 276 -12.42 5.94 20.61
C PRO A 276 -12.09 7.00 19.55
N HIS A 277 -12.51 8.25 19.74
CA HIS A 277 -12.20 9.32 18.80
C HIS A 277 -10.73 9.75 18.93
N LEU A 278 -10.24 9.84 20.17
CA LEU A 278 -8.83 10.14 20.45
C LEU A 278 -7.94 9.01 19.95
N ASP A 279 -8.31 7.75 20.18
CA ASP A 279 -7.55 6.57 19.72
C ASP A 279 -7.31 6.60 18.20
N ARG A 280 -8.34 6.93 17.41
CA ARG A 280 -8.21 7.06 15.95
C ARG A 280 -7.20 8.14 15.54
N ARG A 281 -7.09 9.23 16.31
CA ARG A 281 -6.10 10.28 16.06
C ARG A 281 -4.70 9.84 16.46
N LEU A 282 -4.57 9.17 17.62
CA LEU A 282 -3.32 8.60 18.09
C LEU A 282 -2.73 7.60 17.09
N ASP A 283 -3.58 6.75 16.50
CA ASP A 283 -3.18 5.79 15.48
C ASP A 283 -2.66 6.50 14.22
N ARG A 284 -3.40 7.49 13.69
CA ARG A 284 -2.94 8.28 12.52
C ARG A 284 -1.62 9.00 12.74
N ILE A 285 -1.39 9.51 13.95
CA ILE A 285 -0.11 10.15 14.31
C ILE A 285 1.00 9.09 14.39
N SER A 286 0.69 7.90 14.89
CA SER A 286 1.63 6.77 14.95
C SER A 286 1.99 6.29 13.54
N ASP A 287 1.03 6.23 12.61
CA ASP A 287 1.27 5.92 11.20
C ASP A 287 2.28 6.91 10.56
N CYS A 288 2.14 8.21 10.87
CA CYS A 288 3.12 9.21 10.44
C CYS A 288 4.50 8.98 11.09
N GLY A 289 4.54 8.51 12.34
CA GLY A 289 5.76 8.07 13.01
C GLY A 289 6.43 6.93 12.26
N ASP A 290 5.69 5.89 11.89
CA ASP A 290 6.19 4.74 11.13
C ASP A 290 6.69 5.15 9.74
N GLN A 291 5.97 6.04 9.06
CA GLN A 291 6.43 6.66 7.81
C GLN A 291 7.71 7.49 8.01
N THR A 292 7.87 8.14 9.15
CA THR A 292 9.08 8.91 9.46
C THR A 292 10.27 7.98 9.74
N TYR A 293 10.07 6.89 10.49
CA TYR A 293 11.05 5.81 10.62
C TYR A 293 11.47 5.28 9.25
N ALA A 294 10.51 5.16 8.32
CA ALA A 294 10.78 4.75 6.96
C ALA A 294 11.65 5.71 6.17
N LEU A 295 11.28 6.98 6.17
CA LEU A 295 11.98 8.04 5.44
C LEU A 295 13.36 8.33 6.01
N LEU A 296 13.53 8.15 7.33
CA LEU A 296 14.81 8.25 8.03
C LEU A 296 15.57 6.93 8.08
N TRP A 297 15.04 5.85 7.50
CA TRP A 297 15.65 4.50 7.51
C TRP A 297 16.06 4.00 8.90
N MET A 298 15.29 4.39 9.92
CA MET A 298 15.48 3.97 11.30
C MET A 298 14.63 2.73 11.60
N PRO A 299 15.14 1.72 12.34
CA PRO A 299 14.29 0.65 12.83
C PRO A 299 13.30 1.21 13.87
N PRO A 300 12.01 0.86 13.81
CA PRO A 300 11.05 1.27 14.83
C PRO A 300 11.40 0.58 16.17
N PRO A 301 11.12 1.23 17.32
CA PRO A 301 11.34 0.62 18.63
C PRO A 301 10.48 -0.64 18.79
N GLY A 302 11.02 -1.66 19.47
CA GLY A 302 10.36 -2.95 19.67
C GLY A 302 8.99 -2.83 20.36
N SER A 303 8.02 -3.59 19.87
CA SER A 303 6.57 -3.38 19.98
C SER A 303 5.87 -3.90 21.25
N ASN A 304 6.59 -4.25 22.31
CA ASN A 304 5.96 -4.97 23.43
C ASN A 304 4.91 -4.10 24.16
N ASN A 305 5.10 -2.78 24.21
CA ASN A 305 4.08 -1.87 24.75
C ASN A 305 2.85 -1.78 23.82
N ASP A 306 3.03 -1.93 22.50
CA ASP A 306 1.93 -1.87 21.54
C ASP A 306 1.01 -3.09 21.66
N VAL A 307 1.56 -4.28 21.92
CA VAL A 307 0.78 -5.51 22.11
C VAL A 307 -0.15 -5.41 23.32
N ALA A 308 0.34 -4.90 24.46
CA ALA A 308 -0.48 -4.75 25.66
C ALA A 308 -1.60 -3.71 25.48
N VAL A 309 -1.32 -2.61 24.77
CA VAL A 309 -2.33 -1.59 24.44
C VAL A 309 -3.39 -2.17 23.50
N LEU A 310 -2.98 -2.87 22.44
CA LEU A 310 -3.91 -3.51 21.50
C LEU A 310 -4.78 -4.57 22.17
N ALA A 311 -4.20 -5.42 23.02
CA ALA A 311 -4.94 -6.41 23.79
C ALA A 311 -5.98 -5.74 24.72
N GLY A 312 -5.62 -4.62 25.36
CA GLY A 312 -6.55 -3.83 26.16
C GLY A 312 -7.70 -3.24 25.34
N ARG A 313 -7.42 -2.68 24.16
CA ARG A 313 -8.46 -2.14 23.26
C ARG A 313 -9.40 -3.24 22.75
N ILE A 314 -8.88 -4.42 22.40
CA ILE A 314 -9.70 -5.59 22.01
C ILE A 314 -10.63 -5.98 23.15
N HIS A 315 -10.09 -6.11 24.37
CA HIS A 315 -10.88 -6.44 25.55
C HIS A 315 -12.02 -5.44 25.76
N ASP A 316 -11.74 -4.13 25.74
CA ASP A 316 -12.75 -3.11 25.99
C ASP A 316 -13.83 -3.08 24.89
N ASN A 317 -13.45 -3.29 23.62
CA ASN A 317 -14.40 -3.38 22.52
C ASN A 317 -15.30 -4.60 22.63
N VAL A 318 -14.74 -5.77 22.94
CA VAL A 318 -15.51 -7.01 23.11
C VAL A 318 -16.47 -6.90 24.30
N GLN A 319 -16.03 -6.29 25.41
CA GLN A 319 -16.94 -5.99 26.52
C GLN A 319 -18.06 -5.03 26.10
N SER A 320 -17.75 -3.99 25.33
CA SER A 320 -18.75 -3.01 24.86
C SER A 320 -19.75 -3.64 23.90
N ILE A 321 -19.31 -4.53 23.00
CA ILE A 321 -20.17 -5.34 22.13
C ILE A 321 -21.09 -6.23 22.98
N SER A 322 -20.53 -6.94 23.96
CA SER A 322 -21.28 -7.81 24.87
C SER A 322 -22.36 -7.05 25.64
N ARG A 323 -22.05 -5.84 26.14
CA ARG A 323 -23.03 -4.98 26.84
C ARG A 323 -24.10 -4.38 25.91
N SER A 324 -23.75 -4.12 24.66
CA SER A 324 -24.68 -3.54 23.65
C SER A 324 -25.66 -4.56 23.10
N LEU A 325 -25.36 -5.86 23.25
CA LEU A 325 -26.23 -6.95 22.83
C LEU A 325 -27.33 -7.21 23.87
N THR A 326 -28.46 -6.53 23.68
CA THR A 326 -29.67 -6.76 24.47
C THR A 326 -30.43 -7.99 23.99
N PHE A 327 -31.31 -8.54 24.83
CA PHE A 327 -32.19 -9.65 24.45
C PHE A 327 -33.04 -9.32 23.20
N LEU A 328 -33.51 -8.07 23.10
CA LEU A 328 -34.27 -7.59 21.94
C LEU A 328 -33.41 -7.57 20.66
N ALA A 329 -32.14 -7.19 20.77
CA ALA A 329 -31.19 -7.23 19.65
C ALA A 329 -30.98 -8.65 19.12
N MET A 330 -30.88 -9.62 20.03
CA MET A 330 -30.66 -11.03 19.69
C MET A 330 -31.92 -11.74 19.20
N SER A 331 -33.12 -11.28 19.60
CA SER A 331 -34.40 -11.89 19.23
C SER A 331 -34.69 -11.95 17.72
N GLN A 332 -33.98 -11.12 16.93
CA GLN A 332 -34.08 -11.09 15.47
C GLN A 332 -33.27 -12.19 14.78
N LEU A 333 -32.36 -12.86 15.50
CA LEU A 333 -31.54 -13.96 14.97
C LEU A 333 -32.24 -15.31 15.15
N PRO A 334 -31.98 -16.32 14.30
CA PRO A 334 -32.36 -17.72 14.54
C PRO A 334 -31.88 -18.24 15.90
N ALA A 335 -32.65 -19.11 16.54
CA ALA A 335 -32.36 -19.63 17.88
C ALA A 335 -30.97 -20.32 17.98
N ASP A 336 -30.51 -20.94 16.91
CA ASP A 336 -29.16 -21.54 16.84
C ASP A 336 -28.06 -20.49 16.84
N GLN A 337 -28.24 -19.41 16.08
CA GLN A 337 -27.30 -18.28 16.05
C GLN A 337 -27.29 -17.51 17.37
N GLN A 338 -28.44 -17.37 18.04
CA GLN A 338 -28.51 -16.75 19.37
C GLN A 338 -27.66 -17.52 20.40
N ARG A 339 -27.81 -18.85 20.43
CA ARG A 339 -27.03 -19.72 21.32
C ARG A 339 -25.54 -19.65 21.01
N GLN A 340 -25.18 -19.76 19.74
CA GLN A 340 -23.80 -19.68 19.27
C GLN A 340 -23.16 -18.33 19.61
N LEU A 341 -23.86 -17.21 19.36
CA LEU A 341 -23.38 -15.87 19.65
C LEU A 341 -23.15 -15.66 21.14
N THR A 342 -24.10 -16.12 21.98
CA THR A 342 -23.99 -15.97 23.44
C THR A 342 -22.82 -16.76 24.00
N SER A 343 -22.60 -18.01 23.54
CA SER A 343 -21.44 -18.80 23.99
C SER A 343 -20.13 -18.19 23.52
N ALA A 344 -20.06 -17.79 22.24
CA ALA A 344 -18.86 -17.23 21.66
C ALA A 344 -18.45 -15.90 22.31
N LEU A 345 -19.41 -15.02 22.64
CA LEU A 345 -19.10 -13.75 23.30
C LEU A 345 -18.54 -13.93 24.71
N ARG A 346 -19.05 -14.89 25.49
CA ARG A 346 -18.48 -15.21 26.80
C ARG A 346 -17.03 -15.69 26.67
N GLU A 347 -16.78 -16.55 25.69
CA GLU A 347 -15.45 -17.07 25.41
C GLU A 347 -14.49 -15.96 24.94
N LEU A 348 -14.94 -15.10 24.04
CA LEU A 348 -14.19 -13.93 23.56
C LEU A 348 -13.83 -12.96 24.69
N VAL A 349 -14.76 -12.67 25.61
CA VAL A 349 -14.47 -11.81 26.78
C VAL A 349 -13.37 -12.45 27.64
N ASN A 350 -13.46 -13.74 27.93
CA ASN A 350 -12.47 -14.45 28.74
C ASN A 350 -11.09 -14.50 28.07
N LEU A 351 -11.05 -14.76 26.76
CA LEU A 351 -9.80 -14.81 26.00
C LEU A 351 -9.17 -13.43 25.87
N ALA A 352 -9.97 -12.38 25.66
CA ALA A 352 -9.46 -11.01 25.61
C ALA A 352 -8.89 -10.56 26.97
N ASP A 353 -9.54 -10.92 28.09
CA ASP A 353 -9.04 -10.63 29.43
C ASP A 353 -7.73 -11.40 29.73
N ASP A 354 -7.64 -12.68 29.40
CA ASP A 354 -6.40 -13.47 29.56
C ASP A 354 -5.25 -12.89 28.71
N LEU A 355 -5.54 -12.52 27.46
CA LEU A 355 -4.58 -11.90 26.55
C LEU A 355 -4.09 -10.53 27.07
N GLN A 356 -5.00 -9.70 27.59
CA GLN A 356 -4.65 -8.42 28.20
C GLN A 356 -3.77 -8.60 29.44
N ARG A 357 -4.14 -9.51 30.35
CA ARG A 357 -3.36 -9.74 31.58
C ARG A 357 -1.96 -10.26 31.27
N ARG A 358 -1.83 -11.23 30.37
CA ARG A 358 -0.53 -11.81 29.97
C ARG A 358 0.37 -10.79 29.26
N SER A 359 -0.20 -9.99 28.37
CA SER A 359 0.57 -8.95 27.67
C SER A 359 1.07 -7.86 28.63
N GLN A 360 0.27 -7.47 29.63
CA GLN A 360 0.71 -6.54 30.69
C GLN A 360 1.82 -7.12 31.59
N GLN A 361 1.82 -8.44 31.79
CA GLN A 361 2.87 -9.15 32.53
C GLN A 361 4.18 -9.29 31.73
N GLY A 362 4.18 -8.90 30.44
CA GLY A 362 5.36 -9.02 29.57
C GLY A 362 5.69 -10.47 29.21
N GLU A 363 4.67 -11.33 29.15
CA GLU A 363 4.83 -12.73 28.73
C GLU A 363 5.44 -12.84 27.32
N PRO A 364 6.18 -13.92 27.00
CA PRO A 364 6.82 -14.08 25.70
C PRO A 364 5.82 -14.10 24.53
N ASP A 365 6.19 -13.52 23.39
CA ASP A 365 5.36 -13.46 22.17
C ASP A 365 4.77 -14.80 21.73
N ARG A 366 5.44 -15.92 22.02
CA ARG A 366 4.91 -17.26 21.71
C ARG A 366 3.63 -17.56 22.48
N VAL A 367 3.59 -17.23 23.77
CA VAL A 367 2.42 -17.44 24.63
C VAL A 367 1.28 -16.52 24.20
N LEU A 368 1.61 -15.26 23.88
CA LEU A 368 0.64 -14.28 23.38
C LEU A 368 0.07 -14.70 22.02
N ARG A 369 0.90 -15.25 21.13
CA ARG A 369 0.49 -15.82 19.84
C ARG A 369 -0.52 -16.95 19.98
N GLU A 370 -0.22 -17.94 20.83
CA GLU A 370 -1.11 -19.08 21.05
C GLU A 370 -2.49 -18.60 21.55
N ARG A 371 -2.50 -17.69 22.53
CA ARG A 371 -3.76 -17.13 23.07
C ARG A 371 -4.53 -16.28 22.09
N PHE A 372 -3.85 -15.41 21.35
CA PHE A 372 -4.53 -14.58 20.36
C PHE A 372 -5.04 -15.42 19.19
N THR A 373 -4.39 -16.53 18.82
CA THR A 373 -4.89 -17.45 17.77
C THR A 373 -6.24 -18.05 18.14
N ASP A 374 -6.43 -18.45 19.41
CA ASP A 374 -7.72 -18.93 19.90
C ASP A 374 -8.80 -17.84 19.82
N PHE A 375 -8.47 -16.63 20.28
CA PHE A 375 -9.36 -15.47 20.19
C PHE A 375 -9.76 -15.16 18.74
N ASP A 376 -8.79 -15.08 17.84
CA ASP A 376 -8.99 -14.70 16.43
C ASP A 376 -9.86 -15.72 15.68
N ARG A 377 -9.69 -17.01 15.98
CA ARG A 377 -10.54 -18.08 15.45
C ARG A 377 -12.01 -17.91 15.86
N ILE A 378 -12.29 -17.61 17.13
CA ILE A 378 -13.66 -17.44 17.60
C ILE A 378 -14.25 -16.12 17.08
N TRP A 379 -13.44 -15.06 17.05
CA TRP A 379 -13.86 -13.75 16.54
C TRP A 379 -14.29 -13.84 15.07
N SER A 380 -13.48 -14.47 14.23
CA SER A 380 -13.79 -14.66 12.80
C SER A 380 -15.05 -15.48 12.54
N GLN A 381 -15.36 -16.46 13.39
CA GLN A 381 -16.61 -17.23 13.32
C GLN A 381 -17.83 -16.43 13.79
N THR A 382 -17.64 -15.52 14.75
CA THR A 382 -18.73 -14.77 15.39
C THR A 382 -19.07 -13.48 14.65
N ARG A 383 -18.08 -12.87 13.99
CA ARG A 383 -18.20 -11.61 13.23
C ARG A 383 -19.37 -11.60 12.22
N PRO A 384 -19.59 -12.61 11.38
CA PRO A 384 -20.71 -12.61 10.43
C PRO A 384 -22.07 -12.53 11.14
N ILE A 385 -22.22 -13.20 12.29
CA ILE A 385 -23.46 -13.17 13.08
C ILE A 385 -23.66 -11.78 13.70
N LEU A 386 -22.57 -11.15 14.20
CA LEU A 386 -22.61 -9.76 14.67
C LEU A 386 -22.96 -8.77 13.54
N ALA A 387 -22.61 -9.09 12.29
CA ALA A 387 -22.97 -8.30 11.12
C ALA A 387 -24.49 -8.32 10.84
N ASP A 388 -25.22 -9.32 11.31
CA ASP A 388 -26.69 -9.38 11.15
C ASP A 388 -27.45 -8.62 12.25
N VAL A 389 -26.80 -8.31 13.38
CA VAL A 389 -27.43 -7.57 14.48
C VAL A 389 -27.49 -6.08 14.18
N ARG A 390 -28.69 -5.58 13.85
CA ARG A 390 -28.91 -4.17 13.44
C ARG A 390 -28.63 -3.13 14.52
N SER A 391 -28.87 -3.47 15.79
CA SER A 391 -28.70 -2.52 16.90
C SER A 391 -27.27 -2.40 17.39
N LEU A 392 -26.34 -3.21 16.87
CA LEU A 392 -24.95 -3.18 17.29
C LEU A 392 -24.22 -2.02 16.60
N PRO A 393 -23.46 -1.19 17.33
CA PRO A 393 -22.61 -0.17 16.72
C PRO A 393 -21.59 -0.83 15.78
N ARG A 394 -21.72 -0.56 14.48
CA ARG A 394 -20.87 -1.15 13.43
C ARG A 394 -19.41 -0.78 13.60
N ASP A 395 -19.18 0.42 14.11
CA ASP A 395 -17.85 0.96 14.36
C ASP A 395 -17.08 0.17 15.41
N LEU A 396 -17.73 -0.43 16.41
CA LEU A 396 -17.08 -1.31 17.39
C LEU A 396 -16.56 -2.59 16.75
N VAL A 397 -17.36 -3.23 15.89
CA VAL A 397 -16.93 -4.45 15.17
C VAL A 397 -15.74 -4.14 14.26
N SER A 398 -15.82 -3.06 13.48
CA SER A 398 -14.71 -2.64 12.61
C SER A 398 -13.47 -2.17 13.38
N GLN A 399 -13.62 -1.64 14.60
CA GLN A 399 -12.48 -1.32 15.47
C GLN A 399 -11.82 -2.59 16.00
N THR A 400 -12.60 -3.57 16.47
CA THR A 400 -12.06 -4.87 16.89
C THR A 400 -11.36 -5.56 15.73
N ASP A 401 -11.91 -5.54 14.52
CA ASP A 401 -11.27 -6.11 13.32
C ASP A 401 -9.89 -5.48 13.05
N ARG A 402 -9.79 -4.14 13.13
CA ARG A 402 -8.52 -3.43 12.95
C ARG A 402 -7.52 -3.75 14.04
N ASN A 403 -7.95 -3.76 15.30
CA ASN A 403 -7.07 -4.09 16.43
C ASN A 403 -6.58 -5.55 16.33
N CYS A 404 -7.44 -6.48 15.92
CA CYS A 404 -7.05 -7.87 15.64
C CYS A 404 -6.02 -7.94 14.51
N GLN A 405 -6.20 -7.20 13.42
CA GLN A 405 -5.24 -7.18 12.32
C GLN A 405 -3.88 -6.62 12.78
N GLN A 406 -3.88 -5.48 13.46
CA GLN A 406 -2.65 -4.91 14.03
C GLN A 406 -1.97 -5.90 14.97
N LEU A 407 -2.74 -6.62 15.79
CA LEU A 407 -2.17 -7.60 16.71
C LEU A 407 -1.64 -8.85 15.99
N ARG A 408 -2.28 -9.31 14.89
CA ARG A 408 -1.71 -10.35 13.99
C ARG A 408 -0.37 -9.92 13.43
N ASP A 409 -0.29 -8.69 12.92
CA ASP A 409 0.92 -8.15 12.30
C ASP A 409 2.06 -8.06 13.32
N ARG A 410 1.76 -7.59 14.55
CA ARG A 410 2.75 -7.47 15.64
C ARG A 410 3.19 -8.83 16.18
N LEU A 411 2.27 -9.77 16.33
CA LEU A 411 2.57 -11.13 16.81
C LEU A 411 3.13 -12.04 15.71
N GLN A 412 3.21 -11.57 14.46
CA GLN A 412 3.68 -12.33 13.30
C GLN A 412 2.90 -13.65 13.11
N LEU A 413 1.57 -13.54 13.17
CA LEU A 413 0.69 -14.69 12.97
C LEU A 413 0.35 -14.84 11.48
N ASP A 414 1.10 -15.72 10.82
CA ASP A 414 0.79 -16.19 9.48
C ASP A 414 -0.48 -17.07 9.52
N GLY A 415 -1.61 -16.57 9.01
CA GLY A 415 -2.81 -17.38 8.76
C GLY A 415 -4.04 -17.11 9.62
N GLY A 416 -4.07 -16.05 10.43
CA GLY A 416 -5.32 -15.55 11.01
C GLY A 416 -6.25 -14.95 9.95
N TYR A 417 -7.56 -14.96 10.17
CA TYR A 417 -8.58 -14.46 9.23
C TYR A 417 -8.25 -13.04 8.75
N GLN A 418 -7.64 -12.91 7.59
CA GLN A 418 -7.60 -11.64 6.87
C GLN A 418 -9.00 -11.46 6.27
N PRO A 419 -9.69 -10.30 6.42
CA PRO A 419 -10.58 -9.87 5.33
C PRO A 419 -9.70 -10.00 4.10
N SER A 420 -10.01 -10.93 3.18
CA SER A 420 -8.98 -11.46 2.26
C SER A 420 -8.22 -10.27 1.72
N HIS A 421 -6.90 -10.19 1.91
CA HIS A 421 -6.10 -8.99 1.59
C HIS A 421 -6.46 -8.38 0.22
N GLN A 422 -6.90 -9.26 -0.67
CA GLN A 422 -7.64 -9.03 -1.89
C GLN A 422 -8.81 -8.03 -1.81
N TRP A 423 -9.80 -8.16 -0.92
CA TRP A 423 -10.92 -7.20 -0.76
C TRP A 423 -10.46 -5.83 -0.32
N THR A 424 -9.60 -5.72 0.69
CA THR A 424 -9.09 -4.41 1.14
C THR A 424 -8.24 -3.74 0.05
N GLN A 425 -7.45 -4.53 -0.69
CA GLN A 425 -6.74 -4.07 -1.87
C GLN A 425 -7.71 -3.60 -2.97
N TRP A 426 -8.76 -4.37 -3.26
CA TRP A 426 -9.77 -4.02 -4.26
C TRP A 426 -10.56 -2.77 -3.86
N LEU A 427 -10.87 -2.60 -2.58
CA LEU A 427 -11.52 -1.41 -2.06
C LEU A 427 -10.65 -0.18 -2.27
N ALA A 428 -9.36 -0.25 -1.93
CA ALA A 428 -8.42 0.85 -2.15
C ALA A 428 -8.29 1.19 -3.65
N ILE A 429 -8.23 0.19 -4.52
CA ILE A 429 -8.18 0.41 -5.98
C ILE A 429 -9.49 1.03 -6.48
N ALA A 430 -10.65 0.55 -6.02
CA ALA A 430 -11.95 1.07 -6.41
C ALA A 430 -12.19 2.51 -5.93
N ALA A 431 -11.79 2.85 -4.71
CA ALA A 431 -11.83 4.22 -4.19
C ALA A 431 -10.94 5.18 -5.00
N SER A 432 -9.72 4.73 -5.34
CA SER A 432 -8.81 5.46 -6.22
C SER A 432 -9.41 5.65 -7.62
N LEU A 433 -10.04 4.60 -8.17
CA LEU A 433 -10.71 4.66 -9.46
C LEU A 433 -11.88 5.65 -9.46
N GLU A 434 -12.74 5.60 -8.43
CA GLU A 434 -13.85 6.54 -8.27
C GLU A 434 -13.36 7.98 -8.25
N SER A 435 -12.42 8.31 -7.35
CA SER A 435 -11.87 9.66 -7.19
C SER A 435 -11.22 10.18 -8.48
N ASN A 436 -10.39 9.37 -9.13
CA ASN A 436 -9.73 9.75 -10.37
C ASN A 436 -10.72 9.88 -11.54
N SER A 437 -11.76 9.04 -11.60
CA SER A 437 -12.82 9.12 -12.62
C SER A 437 -13.66 10.39 -12.44
N GLU A 438 -13.94 10.80 -11.20
CA GLU A 438 -14.63 12.04 -10.90
C GLU A 438 -13.80 13.27 -11.33
N SER A 439 -12.50 13.25 -11.02
CA SER A 439 -11.56 14.30 -11.41
C SER A 439 -11.46 14.44 -12.93
N LEU A 440 -11.39 13.32 -13.66
CA LEU A 440 -11.41 13.31 -15.13
C LEU A 440 -12.72 13.89 -15.67
N ARG A 441 -13.87 13.45 -15.15
CA ARG A 441 -15.20 13.94 -15.55
C ARG A 441 -15.32 15.45 -15.35
N LYS A 442 -14.96 15.95 -14.16
CA LYS A 442 -14.96 17.40 -13.85
C LYS A 442 -14.03 18.19 -14.77
N THR A 443 -12.86 17.64 -15.09
CA THR A 443 -11.92 18.28 -16.02
C THR A 443 -12.50 18.38 -17.43
N LEU A 444 -13.14 17.32 -17.92
CA LEU A 444 -13.79 17.32 -19.24
C LEU A 444 -14.99 18.28 -19.28
N GLU A 445 -15.81 18.33 -18.23
CA GLU A 445 -16.90 19.31 -18.11
C GLU A 445 -16.38 20.75 -18.13
N GLY A 446 -15.26 21.02 -17.45
CA GLY A 446 -14.59 22.32 -17.49
C GLY A 446 -14.10 22.72 -18.89
N TYR A 447 -13.81 21.75 -19.76
CA TYR A 447 -13.38 21.99 -21.13
C TYR A 447 -14.48 21.82 -22.18
N ALA A 448 -15.73 21.58 -21.76
CA ALA A 448 -16.84 21.28 -22.66
C ALA A 448 -17.04 22.35 -23.75
N ARG A 449 -16.82 23.63 -23.44
CA ARG A 449 -16.96 24.74 -24.39
C ARG A 449 -15.90 24.75 -25.50
N SER A 450 -14.79 24.06 -25.31
CA SER A 450 -13.69 23.98 -26.28
C SER A 450 -13.68 22.69 -27.08
N MET A 451 -14.67 21.82 -26.86
CA MET A 451 -14.84 20.59 -27.63
C MET A 451 -15.80 20.82 -28.79
N GLU A 452 -15.34 20.62 -30.01
CA GLU A 452 -16.14 20.71 -31.23
C GLU A 452 -15.96 19.43 -32.08
N PRO A 453 -17.01 18.94 -32.76
CA PRO A 453 -18.38 19.45 -32.79
C PRO A 453 -19.17 19.13 -31.50
N ALA A 454 -20.34 19.74 -31.33
CA ALA A 454 -21.22 19.53 -30.18
C ALA A 454 -21.56 18.04 -29.92
N SER A 455 -21.68 17.24 -30.99
CA SER A 455 -21.89 15.80 -30.88
C SER A 455 -20.73 15.09 -30.20
N TYR A 456 -19.47 15.42 -30.54
CA TYR A 456 -18.28 14.86 -29.90
C TYR A 456 -18.19 15.25 -28.41
N ARG A 457 -18.50 16.50 -28.10
CA ARG A 457 -18.59 16.97 -26.71
C ARG A 457 -19.60 16.13 -25.93
N ASP A 458 -20.82 15.99 -26.45
CA ASP A 458 -21.90 15.33 -25.73
C ASP A 458 -21.63 13.83 -25.57
N THR A 459 -21.08 13.16 -26.59
CA THR A 459 -20.66 11.74 -26.48
C THR A 459 -19.52 11.56 -25.47
N THR A 460 -18.52 12.44 -25.47
CA THR A 460 -17.39 12.37 -24.54
C THR A 460 -17.83 12.59 -23.09
N LEU A 461 -18.68 13.60 -22.84
CA LEU A 461 -19.19 13.89 -21.50
C LEU A 461 -20.10 12.76 -20.99
N ASN A 462 -20.93 12.17 -21.85
CA ASN A 462 -21.75 11.03 -21.47
C ASN A 462 -20.89 9.79 -21.15
N ALA A 463 -19.88 9.49 -21.97
CA ALA A 463 -18.95 8.39 -21.69
C ALA A 463 -18.20 8.59 -20.36
N ALA A 464 -17.80 9.82 -20.03
CA ALA A 464 -17.16 10.16 -18.76
C ALA A 464 -18.09 9.98 -17.56
N ARG A 465 -19.37 10.36 -17.69
CA ARG A 465 -20.40 10.14 -16.64
C ARG A 465 -20.67 8.66 -16.43
N ASP A 466 -20.84 7.90 -17.51
CA ASP A 466 -21.06 6.45 -17.43
C ASP A 466 -19.90 5.75 -16.74
N PHE A 467 -18.66 6.05 -17.13
CA PHE A 467 -17.48 5.45 -16.51
C PHE A 467 -17.38 5.78 -15.01
N HIS A 468 -17.61 7.03 -14.63
CA HIS A 468 -17.63 7.43 -13.22
C HIS A 468 -18.75 6.74 -12.43
N ARG A 469 -19.95 6.62 -13.01
CA ARG A 469 -21.06 5.89 -12.37
C ARG A 469 -20.67 4.44 -12.08
N GLU A 470 -20.13 3.72 -13.06
CA GLU A 470 -19.75 2.32 -12.85
C GLU A 470 -18.60 2.19 -11.83
N ALA A 471 -17.62 3.10 -11.83
CA ALA A 471 -16.54 3.11 -10.84
C ALA A 471 -17.07 3.29 -9.40
N ARG A 472 -18.01 4.22 -9.21
CA ARG A 472 -18.67 4.44 -7.91
C ARG A 472 -19.48 3.22 -7.47
N GLU A 473 -20.27 2.64 -8.37
CA GLU A 473 -21.08 1.46 -8.05
C GLU A 473 -20.21 0.25 -7.67
N ILE A 474 -19.07 0.06 -8.32
CA ILE A 474 -18.08 -0.96 -7.97
C ILE A 474 -17.52 -0.70 -6.56
N HIS A 475 -17.14 0.53 -6.23
CA HIS A 475 -16.66 0.88 -4.90
C HIS A 475 -17.71 0.62 -3.82
N GLU A 476 -18.97 1.03 -4.04
CA GLU A 476 -20.09 0.78 -3.12
C GLU A 476 -20.41 -0.72 -2.98
N LEU A 477 -20.30 -1.51 -4.05
CA LEU A 477 -20.49 -2.97 -4.00
C LEU A 477 -19.37 -3.67 -3.23
N ILE A 478 -18.09 -3.36 -3.51
CA ILE A 478 -16.95 -3.94 -2.80
C ILE A 478 -17.03 -3.62 -1.31
N SER A 479 -17.38 -2.38 -0.96
CA SER A 479 -17.57 -1.98 0.45
C SER A 479 -18.68 -2.79 1.14
N ARG A 480 -19.79 -3.06 0.44
CA ARG A 480 -20.88 -3.90 0.96
C ARG A 480 -20.47 -5.37 1.12
N ILE A 481 -19.77 -5.93 0.14
CA ILE A 481 -19.30 -7.32 0.18
C ILE A 481 -18.31 -7.52 1.34
N GLU A 482 -17.36 -6.59 1.54
CA GLU A 482 -16.42 -6.65 2.66
C GLU A 482 -17.12 -6.63 4.03
N GLN A 483 -18.23 -5.89 4.12
CA GLN A 483 -19.03 -5.77 5.34
C GLN A 483 -19.94 -6.98 5.59
N ARG A 484 -20.55 -7.57 4.55
CA ARG A 484 -21.60 -8.59 4.67
C ARG A 484 -21.13 -10.02 4.40
N GLY A 485 -20.05 -10.20 3.64
CA GLY A 485 -19.55 -11.53 3.26
C GLY A 485 -20.46 -12.32 2.32
N ASP A 486 -21.39 -11.66 1.63
CA ASP A 486 -22.38 -12.32 0.77
C ASP A 486 -21.77 -12.72 -0.60
N ARG A 487 -21.89 -14.01 -0.95
CA ARG A 487 -21.41 -14.56 -2.22
C ARG A 487 -22.26 -14.11 -3.42
N GLY A 488 -23.54 -13.80 -3.23
CA GLY A 488 -24.46 -13.41 -4.30
C GLY A 488 -24.07 -12.09 -4.99
N GLU A 489 -23.45 -11.18 -4.24
CA GLU A 489 -23.00 -9.88 -4.75
C GLU A 489 -21.73 -10.00 -5.65
N THR A 490 -21.06 -11.16 -5.66
CA THR A 490 -19.85 -11.37 -6.50
C THR A 490 -20.17 -11.38 -7.99
N GLU A 491 -21.29 -11.98 -8.40
CA GLU A 491 -21.68 -12.02 -9.82
C GLU A 491 -22.12 -10.62 -10.30
N GLN A 492 -22.81 -9.87 -9.44
CA GLN A 492 -23.14 -8.47 -9.70
C GLN A 492 -21.86 -7.63 -9.86
N LEU A 493 -20.85 -7.86 -9.00
CA LEU A 493 -19.56 -7.19 -9.10
C LEU A 493 -18.85 -7.50 -10.43
N ARG A 494 -18.92 -8.75 -10.92
CA ARG A 494 -18.38 -9.13 -12.25
C ARG A 494 -19.08 -8.39 -13.38
N GLN A 495 -20.42 -8.41 -13.39
CA GLN A 495 -21.21 -7.72 -14.41
C GLN A 495 -20.92 -6.21 -14.44
N ARG A 496 -20.74 -5.59 -13.26
CA ARG A 496 -20.37 -4.19 -13.14
C ARG A 496 -18.95 -3.90 -13.60
N THR A 497 -18.00 -4.78 -13.29
CA THR A 497 -16.62 -4.66 -13.79
C THR A 497 -16.58 -4.74 -15.32
N GLN A 498 -17.39 -5.60 -15.93
CA GLN A 498 -17.53 -5.63 -17.39
C GLN A 498 -18.12 -4.33 -17.94
N SER A 499 -19.20 -3.82 -17.34
CA SER A 499 -19.84 -2.57 -17.74
C SER A 499 -18.89 -1.36 -17.63
N MET A 500 -18.05 -1.35 -16.59
CA MET A 500 -16.99 -0.37 -16.38
C MET A 500 -15.93 -0.44 -17.51
N LEU A 501 -15.50 -1.64 -17.92
CA LEU A 501 -14.56 -1.80 -19.03
C LEU A 501 -15.12 -1.30 -20.35
N ASP A 502 -16.40 -1.56 -20.63
CA ASP A 502 -17.06 -1.08 -21.83
C ASP A 502 -17.14 0.45 -21.82
N ALA A 503 -17.50 1.05 -20.68
CA ALA A 503 -17.52 2.50 -20.50
C ALA A 503 -16.12 3.13 -20.65
N TRP A 504 -15.09 2.49 -20.08
CA TRP A 504 -13.70 2.91 -20.21
C TRP A 504 -13.21 2.85 -21.66
N THR A 505 -13.53 1.77 -22.38
CA THR A 505 -13.14 1.59 -23.78
C THR A 505 -13.76 2.67 -24.67
N ARG A 506 -15.05 2.99 -24.45
CA ARG A 506 -15.72 4.11 -25.14
C ARG A 506 -15.06 5.45 -24.83
N LEU A 507 -14.83 5.75 -23.55
CA LEU A 507 -14.21 7.02 -23.13
C LEU A 507 -12.79 7.17 -23.67
N SER A 508 -11.94 6.16 -23.48
CA SER A 508 -10.56 6.17 -23.96
C SER A 508 -10.47 6.33 -25.49
N GLY A 509 -11.37 5.70 -26.25
CA GLY A 509 -11.49 5.91 -27.69
C GLY A 509 -11.77 7.36 -28.08
N GLN A 510 -12.69 8.03 -27.38
CA GLN A 510 -12.94 9.46 -27.60
C GLN A 510 -11.69 10.29 -27.28
N LEU A 511 -11.08 10.04 -26.12
CA LEU A 511 -9.90 10.78 -25.63
C LEU A 511 -8.71 10.72 -26.60
N VAL A 512 -8.50 9.62 -27.33
CA VAL A 512 -7.45 9.53 -28.36
C VAL A 512 -7.62 10.61 -29.44
N THR A 513 -8.87 10.92 -29.81
CA THR A 513 -9.19 11.91 -30.85
C THR A 513 -9.42 13.32 -30.31
N MET A 514 -9.13 13.59 -29.02
CA MET A 514 -9.51 14.88 -28.41
C MET A 514 -8.83 16.11 -29.03
N GLU A 515 -7.62 15.94 -29.58
CA GLU A 515 -6.83 17.02 -30.17
C GLU A 515 -7.41 17.49 -31.51
N SER A 516 -7.97 16.58 -32.32
CA SER A 516 -8.68 16.95 -33.54
C SER A 516 -10.03 17.61 -33.29
N HIS A 517 -10.49 17.63 -32.03
CA HIS A 517 -11.79 18.13 -31.60
C HIS A 517 -11.68 19.33 -30.65
N GLY A 518 -10.60 20.12 -30.76
CA GLY A 518 -10.45 21.42 -30.10
C GLY A 518 -9.74 21.42 -28.74
N LEU A 519 -9.48 20.25 -28.14
CA LEU A 519 -8.65 20.15 -26.94
C LEU A 519 -7.18 20.02 -27.32
N VAL A 520 -6.48 21.13 -27.52
CA VAL A 520 -5.06 21.15 -27.88
C VAL A 520 -4.16 21.65 -26.74
N GLY A 521 -2.89 21.25 -26.78
CA GLY A 521 -1.82 21.77 -25.93
C GLY A 521 -1.96 21.40 -24.44
N PRO A 522 -1.85 22.36 -23.50
CA PRO A 522 -1.86 22.06 -22.07
C PRO A 522 -3.12 21.34 -21.57
N ARG A 523 -4.26 21.53 -22.26
CA ARG A 523 -5.54 20.92 -21.90
C ARG A 523 -5.55 19.43 -22.23
N SER A 524 -5.13 19.03 -23.44
CA SER A 524 -5.02 17.61 -23.80
C SER A 524 -4.00 16.89 -22.93
N LEU A 525 -2.86 17.53 -22.63
CA LEU A 525 -1.85 16.97 -21.75
C LEU A 525 -2.39 16.68 -20.34
N ARG A 526 -3.18 17.59 -19.76
CA ARG A 526 -3.80 17.37 -18.45
C ARG A 526 -4.78 16.20 -18.48
N VAL A 527 -5.64 16.14 -19.49
CA VAL A 527 -6.61 15.05 -19.65
C VAL A 527 -5.89 13.70 -19.86
N ARG A 528 -4.84 13.66 -20.70
CA ARG A 528 -4.03 12.46 -20.93
C ARG A 528 -3.31 12.00 -19.67
N ARG A 529 -2.78 12.90 -18.85
CA ARG A 529 -2.14 12.54 -17.57
C ARG A 529 -3.13 11.89 -16.62
N THR A 530 -4.35 12.44 -16.49
CA THR A 530 -5.40 11.84 -15.66
C THR A 530 -5.88 10.51 -16.23
N GLN A 531 -6.01 10.39 -17.56
CA GLN A 531 -6.32 9.12 -18.23
C GLN A 531 -5.25 8.06 -17.94
N GLN A 532 -3.97 8.40 -18.04
CA GLN A 532 -2.86 7.48 -17.75
C GLN A 532 -2.86 7.01 -16.29
N ALA A 533 -3.22 7.87 -15.34
CA ALA A 533 -3.34 7.50 -13.93
C ALA A 533 -4.47 6.47 -13.66
N LEU A 534 -5.50 6.42 -14.51
CA LEU A 534 -6.63 5.49 -14.38
C LEU A 534 -6.33 4.09 -14.93
N VAL A 535 -5.44 3.97 -15.93
CA VAL A 535 -5.14 2.70 -16.62
C VAL A 535 -4.76 1.55 -15.65
N PRO A 536 -3.85 1.74 -14.67
CA PRO A 536 -3.48 0.66 -13.76
C PRO A 536 -4.64 0.17 -12.91
N ALA A 537 -5.48 1.09 -12.39
CA ALA A 537 -6.61 0.74 -11.54
C ALA A 537 -7.68 -0.05 -12.30
N VAL A 538 -8.00 0.38 -13.54
CA VAL A 538 -8.92 -0.34 -14.44
C VAL A 538 -8.40 -1.74 -14.75
N GLY A 539 -7.11 -1.85 -15.12
CA GLY A 539 -6.49 -3.13 -15.45
C GLY A 539 -6.43 -4.09 -14.26
N GLN A 540 -6.09 -3.60 -13.07
CA GLN A 540 -6.03 -4.40 -11.85
C GLN A 540 -7.41 -4.92 -11.43
N LEU A 541 -8.46 -4.09 -11.45
CA LEU A 541 -9.82 -4.53 -11.13
C LEU A 541 -10.34 -5.54 -12.15
N ALA A 542 -10.13 -5.29 -13.45
CA ALA A 542 -10.52 -6.21 -14.51
C ALA A 542 -9.84 -7.57 -14.37
N ALA A 543 -8.52 -7.59 -14.22
CA ALA A 543 -7.75 -8.82 -14.08
C ALA A 543 -8.10 -9.61 -12.81
N ALA A 544 -8.58 -8.93 -11.77
CA ALA A 544 -8.90 -9.56 -10.50
C ALA A 544 -10.33 -10.10 -10.43
N LEU A 545 -11.28 -9.46 -11.11
CA LEU A 545 -12.71 -9.77 -10.98
C LEU A 545 -13.28 -10.56 -12.17
N LEU A 546 -12.73 -10.40 -13.36
CA LEU A 546 -13.21 -11.11 -14.54
C LEU A 546 -12.54 -12.49 -14.69
N PRO A 547 -13.29 -13.52 -15.12
CA PRO A 547 -12.72 -14.84 -15.39
C PRO A 547 -11.70 -14.77 -16.53
N ARG A 548 -10.65 -15.59 -16.42
CA ARG A 548 -9.63 -15.76 -17.47
C ARG A 548 -10.16 -16.55 -18.66
#